data_AF-A0A944V1E2-F1
#
_entry.id   AF-A0A944V1E2-F1
#
_cell.length_a   1.000
_cell.length_b   1.000
_cell.length_c   1.000
_cell.angle_alpha   90.00
_cell.angle_beta   90.00
_cell.angle_gamma   90.00
#
_symmetry.space_group_name_H-M   'P 1'
#
loop_
_entity.id
_entity.type
_entity.pdbx_description
1 polymer ?
#
loop_
_entity_poly.entity_id
_entity_poly.type
_entity_poly.pdbx_seq_one_letter_code
_entity_poly.pdbx_strand_id
1 'polypeptide(L)'
;LHNSRGLEAVITPFAQYKVSAVILSRKRYTSEWASIISPVDFALGWGDVSKPENLEHIDVRQTLRWYRYRFSNECKITQKYISTHSSNHHIVPANDNVRKAVLSAKKNDMIVLEGFLINISGNYKSGNVSWRSSKTRTDTGDGSCEIMYVKSVKLDTNIYR
;
A
#
# COMPACT_ATOMS: atom_id res chain seq x y z
N LEU A 1 7.36 5.02 18.20
CA LEU A 1 8.40 5.12 17.14
C LEU A 1 8.95 6.54 17.20
N HIS A 2 10.21 6.70 17.56
CA HIS A 2 10.90 8.00 17.59
C HIS A 2 12.07 7.92 16.60
N ASN A 3 12.24 8.92 15.75
CA ASN A 3 13.39 8.98 14.84
C ASN A 3 14.16 10.32 14.91
N SER A 4 15.37 10.33 14.34
CA SER A 4 16.25 11.50 14.26
C SER A 4 15.71 12.67 13.42
N ARG A 5 14.56 12.51 12.75
CA ARG A 5 13.90 13.58 11.98
C ARG A 5 12.80 14.30 12.79
N GLY A 6 12.68 14.01 14.09
CA GLY A 6 11.74 14.67 14.99
C GLY A 6 10.31 14.17 14.86
N LEU A 7 10.12 12.93 14.40
CA LEU A 7 8.84 12.23 14.45
C LEU A 7 8.77 11.40 15.72
N GLU A 8 7.73 11.62 16.50
CA GLU A 8 7.29 10.76 17.59
C GLU A 8 5.89 10.23 17.25
N ALA A 9 5.76 8.94 17.01
CA ALA A 9 4.51 8.33 16.57
C ALA A 9 4.14 7.09 17.39
N VAL A 10 2.87 7.00 17.73
CA VAL A 10 2.21 5.79 18.25
C VAL A 10 1.54 5.07 17.08
N ILE A 11 1.82 3.78 16.96
CA ILE A 11 1.20 2.89 15.98
C ILE A 11 0.20 2.01 16.72
N THR A 12 -1.06 2.09 16.33
CA THR A 12 -2.15 1.32 16.94
C THR A 12 -2.69 0.31 15.91
N PRO A 13 -2.34 -0.97 16.01
CA PRO A 13 -2.92 -2.01 15.17
C PRO A 13 -4.38 -2.25 15.55
N PHE A 14 -5.22 -2.55 14.56
CA PHE A 14 -6.63 -2.86 14.81
C PHE A 14 -7.13 -4.11 14.07
N ALA A 15 -6.40 -4.63 13.09
CA ALA A 15 -6.74 -5.87 12.41
C ALA A 15 -5.49 -6.57 11.88
N GLN A 16 -5.43 -7.90 11.97
CA GLN A 16 -4.49 -8.68 11.17
C GLN A 16 -4.86 -8.58 9.70
N TYR A 17 -3.86 -8.46 8.83
CA TYR A 17 -4.09 -8.30 7.41
C TYR A 17 -3.07 -9.09 6.60
N LYS A 18 -3.59 -9.81 5.61
CA LYS A 18 -2.82 -10.55 4.61
C LYS A 18 -3.40 -10.28 3.24
N VAL A 19 -2.54 -9.92 2.29
CA VAL A 19 -2.92 -9.72 0.89
C VAL A 19 -1.94 -10.43 -0.02
N SER A 20 -2.48 -11.12 -1.02
CA SER A 20 -1.73 -11.70 -2.15
C SER A 20 -2.25 -11.01 -3.41
N ALA A 21 -1.38 -10.26 -4.08
CA ALA A 21 -1.76 -9.37 -5.17
C ALA A 21 -0.61 -9.17 -6.16
N VAL A 22 -0.94 -8.63 -7.34
CA VAL A 22 0.05 -8.05 -8.24
C VAL A 22 0.22 -6.57 -7.93
N ILE A 23 1.44 -6.05 -8.05
CA ILE A 23 1.70 -4.60 -7.97
C ILE A 23 1.34 -3.95 -9.30
N LEU A 24 0.23 -3.23 -9.35
CA LEU A 24 -0.22 -2.47 -10.53
C LEU A 24 0.62 -1.21 -10.73
N SER A 25 1.01 -0.58 -9.63
CA SER A 25 1.88 0.61 -9.62
C SER A 25 2.56 0.76 -8.27
N ARG A 26 3.69 1.47 -8.27
CA ARG A 26 4.43 1.81 -7.04
C ARG A 26 4.86 3.27 -7.06
N LYS A 27 4.80 3.92 -5.89
CA LYS A 27 5.31 5.27 -5.70
C LYS A 27 6.18 5.35 -4.47
N ARG A 28 7.42 5.83 -4.63
CA ARG A 28 8.34 6.12 -3.52
C ARG A 28 8.16 7.55 -3.04
N TYR A 29 8.39 7.76 -1.75
CA TYR A 29 8.27 9.04 -1.08
C TYR A 29 9.51 9.33 -0.24
N THR A 30 9.89 10.60 -0.14
CA THR A 30 11.11 11.01 0.59
C THR A 30 11.02 12.35 1.33
N SER A 31 9.99 13.16 1.08
CA SER A 31 10.03 14.60 1.40
C SER A 31 9.10 14.99 2.55
N GLU A 32 8.05 14.22 2.80
CA GLU A 32 7.00 14.49 3.78
C GLU A 32 7.14 13.62 5.03
N TRP A 33 6.51 14.01 6.14
CA TRP A 33 6.61 13.29 7.42
C TRP A 33 6.18 11.81 7.27
N ALA A 34 5.11 11.55 6.53
CA ALA A 34 4.60 10.20 6.32
C ALA A 34 5.63 9.29 5.62
N SER A 35 6.53 9.86 4.80
CA SER A 35 7.59 9.11 4.11
C SER A 35 8.63 8.50 5.04
N ILE A 36 8.72 9.03 6.26
CA ILE A 36 9.59 8.48 7.32
C ILE A 36 9.15 7.07 7.68
N ILE A 37 7.84 6.85 7.79
CA ILE A 37 7.25 5.60 8.26
C ILE A 37 6.80 4.73 7.08
N SER A 38 6.20 5.36 6.06
CA SER A 38 5.72 4.72 4.83
C SER A 38 6.51 5.22 3.61
N PRO A 39 7.66 4.58 3.27
CA PRO A 39 8.53 5.05 2.20
C PRO A 39 8.03 4.70 0.79
N VAL A 40 7.04 3.81 0.68
CA VAL A 40 6.47 3.38 -0.60
C VAL A 40 4.99 3.08 -0.44
N ASP A 41 4.22 3.45 -1.45
CA ASP A 41 2.83 3.00 -1.60
C ASP A 41 2.75 2.03 -2.78
N PHE A 42 1.89 1.02 -2.66
CA PHE A 42 1.56 0.09 -3.73
C PHE A 42 0.09 0.20 -4.11
N ALA A 43 -0.17 0.40 -5.39
CA ALA A 43 -1.48 0.08 -5.94
C ALA A 43 -1.50 -1.43 -6.23
N LEU A 44 -2.30 -2.17 -5.49
CA LEU A 44 -2.41 -3.62 -5.57
C LEU A 44 -3.67 -4.03 -6.32
N GLY A 45 -3.58 -5.12 -7.07
CA GLY A 45 -4.71 -5.77 -7.74
C GLY A 45 -4.75 -7.27 -7.45
N TRP A 46 -5.93 -7.83 -7.23
CA TRP A 46 -6.11 -9.26 -6.95
C TRP A 46 -7.32 -9.83 -7.72
N GLY A 47 -7.52 -11.15 -7.64
CA GLY A 47 -8.56 -11.83 -8.41
C GLY A 47 -8.32 -11.69 -9.91
N ASP A 48 -9.36 -11.39 -10.68
CA ASP A 48 -9.22 -11.24 -12.14
C ASP A 48 -8.42 -9.99 -12.53
N VAL A 49 -8.26 -9.01 -11.65
CA VAL A 49 -7.38 -7.84 -11.88
C VAL A 49 -5.92 -8.27 -12.01
N SER A 50 -5.50 -9.36 -11.35
CA SER A 50 -4.12 -9.85 -11.44
C SER A 50 -3.83 -10.76 -12.64
N LYS A 51 -4.83 -11.02 -13.48
CA LYS A 51 -4.66 -11.88 -14.65
C LYS A 51 -4.04 -11.10 -15.83
N PRO A 52 -3.04 -11.65 -16.55
CA PRO A 52 -2.36 -10.94 -17.63
C PRO A 52 -3.31 -10.33 -18.68
N GLU A 53 -4.36 -11.06 -19.08
CA GLU A 53 -5.34 -10.63 -20.07
C GLU A 53 -6.22 -9.45 -19.62
N ASN A 54 -6.20 -9.07 -18.34
CA ASN A 54 -6.85 -7.87 -17.85
C ASN A 54 -5.81 -6.79 -17.51
N LEU A 55 -4.65 -7.18 -16.97
CA LEU A 55 -3.57 -6.27 -16.57
C LEU A 55 -3.08 -5.38 -17.71
N GLU A 56 -2.94 -5.94 -18.90
CA GLU A 56 -2.48 -5.19 -20.08
C GLU A 56 -3.44 -4.05 -20.48
N HIS A 57 -4.71 -4.16 -20.06
CA HIS A 57 -5.75 -3.20 -20.36
C HIS A 57 -6.01 -2.20 -19.22
N ILE A 58 -5.26 -2.24 -18.11
CA ILE A 58 -5.45 -1.37 -16.94
C ILE A 58 -4.21 -0.47 -16.73
N ASP A 59 -4.36 0.84 -16.94
CA ASP A 59 -3.33 1.83 -16.62
C ASP A 59 -3.56 2.41 -15.21
N VAL A 60 -2.61 2.21 -14.30
CA VAL A 60 -2.67 2.73 -12.93
C VAL A 60 -1.60 3.79 -12.68
N ARG A 61 -2.04 4.94 -12.16
CA ARG A 61 -1.14 6.05 -11.79
C ARG A 61 -1.34 6.44 -10.33
N GLN A 62 -0.24 6.71 -9.64
CA GLN A 62 -0.24 7.18 -8.25
C GLN A 62 0.28 8.62 -8.13
N THR A 63 -0.46 9.45 -7.39
CA THR A 63 -0.15 10.86 -7.11
C THR A 63 -0.62 11.20 -5.70
N LEU A 64 0.17 11.97 -4.93
CA LEU A 64 -0.19 12.45 -3.58
C LEU A 64 -0.68 11.35 -2.61
N ARG A 65 -0.14 10.12 -2.72
CA ARG A 65 -0.54 8.94 -1.93
C ARG A 65 -1.94 8.41 -2.26
N TRP A 66 -2.47 8.73 -3.44
CA TRP A 66 -3.68 8.17 -4.02
C TRP A 66 -3.34 7.44 -5.31
N TYR A 67 -4.24 6.54 -5.74
CA TYR A 67 -4.17 5.94 -7.07
C TYR A 67 -5.43 6.25 -7.88
N ARG A 68 -5.26 6.29 -9.20
CA ARG A 68 -6.35 6.33 -10.18
C ARG A 68 -6.04 5.33 -11.27
N TYR A 69 -7.09 4.77 -11.87
CA TYR A 69 -6.95 3.84 -12.97
C TYR A 69 -7.80 4.26 -14.17
N ARG A 70 -7.38 3.81 -15.35
CA ARG A 70 -8.15 3.78 -16.58
C ARG A 70 -8.09 2.37 -17.13
N PHE A 71 -9.14 1.93 -17.81
CA PHE A 71 -9.17 0.63 -18.47
C PHE A 71 -9.71 0.78 -19.89
N SER A 72 -9.21 -0.05 -20.81
CA SER A 72 -9.69 -0.06 -22.21
C SER A 72 -11.01 -0.82 -22.34
N ASN A 73 -11.67 -0.66 -23.49
CA ASN A 73 -12.88 -1.42 -23.82
C ASN A 73 -12.63 -2.93 -24.01
N GLU A 74 -11.37 -3.35 -24.11
CA GLU A 74 -10.96 -4.76 -24.23
C GLU A 74 -10.85 -5.45 -22.87
N CYS A 75 -10.84 -4.68 -21.78
CA CYS A 75 -10.82 -5.21 -20.43
C CYS A 75 -12.09 -6.04 -20.15
N LYS A 76 -11.92 -7.33 -19.82
CA LYS A 76 -13.04 -8.26 -19.64
C LYS A 76 -13.75 -8.11 -18.30
N ILE A 77 -13.21 -7.28 -17.40
CA ILE A 77 -13.75 -7.05 -16.06
C ILE A 77 -14.37 -5.66 -15.94
N THR A 78 -15.41 -5.57 -15.13
CA THR A 78 -16.16 -4.32 -14.96
C THR A 78 -15.41 -3.34 -14.06
N GLN A 79 -15.73 -2.04 -14.17
CA GLN A 79 -15.25 -1.02 -13.23
C GLN A 79 -15.54 -1.38 -11.78
N LYS A 80 -16.74 -1.91 -11.48
CA LYS A 80 -17.13 -2.36 -10.15
C LYS A 80 -16.24 -3.50 -9.64
N TYR A 81 -15.82 -4.40 -10.54
CA TYR A 81 -14.89 -5.46 -10.19
C TYR A 81 -13.52 -4.87 -9.86
N ILE A 82 -12.96 -4.02 -10.73
CA ILE A 82 -11.67 -3.36 -10.49
C ILE A 82 -11.69 -2.59 -9.17
N SER A 83 -12.73 -1.80 -8.90
CA SER A 83 -12.82 -0.98 -7.67
C SER A 83 -12.91 -1.79 -6.38
N THR A 84 -13.38 -3.04 -6.45
CA THR A 84 -13.48 -3.95 -5.28
C THR A 84 -12.31 -4.94 -5.19
N HIS A 85 -11.49 -5.00 -6.24
CA HIS A 85 -10.35 -5.92 -6.37
C HIS A 85 -9.02 -5.20 -6.60
N SER A 86 -8.99 -3.90 -6.31
CA SER A 86 -7.78 -3.11 -6.25
C SER A 86 -7.86 -2.06 -5.16
N SER A 87 -6.73 -1.75 -4.56
CA SER A 87 -6.62 -0.68 -3.56
C SER A 87 -5.19 -0.18 -3.45
N ASN A 88 -5.02 0.92 -2.72
CA ASN A 88 -3.71 1.53 -2.49
C ASN A 88 -3.29 1.29 -1.04
N HIS A 89 -2.14 0.66 -0.86
CA HIS A 89 -1.56 0.34 0.44
C HIS A 89 -0.38 1.25 0.72
N HIS A 90 -0.42 1.93 1.86
CA HIS A 90 0.70 2.64 2.45
C HIS A 90 1.52 1.66 3.29
N ILE A 91 2.75 1.41 2.86
CA ILE A 91 3.55 0.33 3.41
C ILE A 91 4.43 0.85 4.54
N VAL A 92 4.14 0.44 5.77
CA VAL A 92 4.98 0.69 6.96
C VAL A 92 5.81 -0.56 7.27
N PRO A 93 7.11 -0.60 6.95
CA PRO A 93 7.94 -1.77 7.18
C PRO A 93 8.21 -1.98 8.68
N ALA A 94 8.14 -3.22 9.16
CA ALA A 94 8.43 -3.55 10.54
C ALA A 94 9.91 -3.41 10.92
N ASN A 95 10.81 -3.55 9.94
CA ASN A 95 12.26 -3.47 10.10
C ASN A 95 12.96 -3.20 8.74
N ASP A 96 14.28 -3.08 8.78
CA ASP A 96 15.10 -2.76 7.62
C ASP A 96 15.12 -3.85 6.53
N ASN A 97 14.97 -5.12 6.89
CA ASN A 97 14.93 -6.21 5.93
C ASN A 97 13.65 -6.13 5.09
N VAL A 98 12.50 -6.00 5.76
CA VAL A 98 11.21 -5.75 5.11
C VAL A 98 11.26 -4.45 4.30
N ARG A 99 11.87 -3.39 4.83
CA ARG A 99 12.02 -2.10 4.14
C ARG A 99 12.77 -2.25 2.82
N LYS A 100 13.89 -2.98 2.81
CA LYS A 100 14.65 -3.24 1.59
C LYS A 100 13.83 -4.02 0.57
N ALA A 101 13.11 -5.06 1.01
CA ALA A 101 12.27 -5.89 0.14
C ALA A 101 11.12 -5.10 -0.52
N VAL A 102 10.36 -4.30 0.23
CA VAL A 102 9.27 -3.49 -0.36
C VAL A 102 9.83 -2.37 -1.25
N LEU A 103 11.03 -1.88 -0.96
CA LEU A 103 11.69 -0.92 -1.84
C LEU A 103 12.22 -1.58 -3.12
N SER A 104 12.57 -2.87 -3.14
CA SER A 104 12.98 -3.56 -4.36
C SER A 104 11.81 -4.00 -5.25
N ALA A 105 10.65 -4.32 -4.67
CA ALA A 105 9.45 -4.78 -5.38
C ALA A 105 9.04 -3.87 -6.55
N LYS A 106 8.71 -4.41 -7.72
CA LYS A 106 8.44 -3.67 -8.96
C LYS A 106 6.98 -3.81 -9.40
N LYS A 107 6.57 -2.97 -10.35
CA LYS A 107 5.31 -3.17 -11.07
C LYS A 107 5.33 -4.56 -11.72
N ASN A 108 4.19 -5.24 -11.70
CA ASN A 108 3.93 -6.60 -12.16
C ASN A 108 4.50 -7.73 -11.27
N ASP A 109 5.22 -7.42 -10.18
CA ASP A 109 5.61 -8.45 -9.22
C ASP A 109 4.36 -9.00 -8.52
N MET A 110 4.31 -10.32 -8.35
CA MET A 110 3.40 -10.96 -7.41
C MET A 110 3.97 -10.82 -6.00
N ILE A 111 3.18 -10.26 -5.09
CA ILE A 111 3.59 -9.97 -3.72
C ILE A 111 2.58 -10.55 -2.73
N VAL A 112 3.10 -11.12 -1.63
CA VAL A 112 2.30 -11.42 -0.44
C VAL A 112 2.79 -10.55 0.71
N LEU A 113 1.89 -9.75 1.28
CA LEU A 113 2.17 -8.92 2.44
C LEU A 113 1.39 -9.48 3.64
N GLU A 114 2.06 -9.58 4.79
CA GLU A 114 1.45 -10.00 6.05
C GLU A 114 1.81 -9.03 7.18
N GLY A 115 0.83 -8.72 8.02
CA GLY A 115 1.02 -7.84 9.16
C GLY A 115 -0.31 -7.32 9.71
N PHE A 116 -0.42 -6.01 9.90
CA PHE A 116 -1.58 -5.38 10.52
C PHE A 116 -2.04 -4.13 9.78
N LEU A 117 -3.35 -3.90 9.72
CA LEU A 117 -3.87 -2.55 9.48
C LEU A 117 -3.68 -1.72 10.75
N ILE A 118 -3.22 -0.49 10.58
CA ILE A 118 -2.82 0.38 11.68
C ILE A 118 -3.42 1.78 11.56
N ASN A 119 -3.53 2.47 12.69
CA ASN A 119 -3.62 3.92 12.75
C ASN A 119 -2.32 4.49 13.31
N ILE A 120 -1.99 5.72 12.92
CA ILE A 120 -0.82 6.44 13.38
C ILE A 120 -1.26 7.78 13.96
N SER A 121 -0.75 8.12 15.14
CA SER A 121 -0.92 9.44 15.76
C SER A 121 0.36 9.85 16.46
N GLY A 122 0.63 11.15 16.53
CA GLY A 122 1.78 11.65 17.28
C GLY A 122 2.15 13.07 16.90
N ASN A 123 3.44 13.37 16.97
CA ASN A 123 4.01 14.69 16.72
C ASN A 123 5.10 14.62 15.65
N TYR A 124 5.15 15.62 14.79
CA TYR A 124 6.27 15.85 13.89
C TYR A 124 6.69 17.32 13.96
N LYS A 125 7.93 17.57 14.37
CA LYS A 125 8.41 18.92 14.70
C LYS A 125 7.48 19.56 15.75
N SER A 126 6.90 20.72 15.47
CA SER A 126 6.00 21.45 16.37
C SER A 126 4.51 21.12 16.19
N GLY A 127 4.14 20.17 15.32
CA GLY A 127 2.74 19.89 14.97
C GLY A 127 2.29 18.47 15.28
N ASN A 128 1.01 18.31 15.60
CA ASN A 128 0.37 17.02 15.70
C ASN A 128 0.18 16.39 14.31
N VAL A 129 0.38 15.08 14.20
CA VAL A 129 0.14 14.29 12.99
C VAL A 129 -0.80 13.12 13.31
N SER A 130 -1.67 12.81 12.36
CA SER A 130 -2.56 11.65 12.43
C SER A 130 -2.77 11.08 11.03
N TRP A 131 -2.78 9.76 10.93
CA TRP A 131 -3.08 9.03 9.70
C TRP A 131 -3.88 7.78 10.04
N ARG A 132 -5.10 7.69 9.47
CA ARG A 132 -6.03 6.60 9.75
C ARG A 132 -6.20 5.72 8.53
N SER A 133 -6.13 4.42 8.72
CA SER A 133 -6.41 3.45 7.66
C SER A 133 -7.90 3.35 7.41
N SER A 134 -8.29 3.02 6.17
CA SER A 134 -9.63 2.56 5.88
C SER A 134 -10.01 1.37 6.77
N LYS A 135 -11.27 1.33 7.22
CA LYS A 135 -11.85 0.23 8.00
C LYS A 135 -12.84 -0.62 7.20
N THR A 136 -13.22 -0.17 6.00
CA THR A 136 -14.31 -0.72 5.20
C THR A 136 -13.91 -0.80 3.73
N ARG A 137 -14.05 -1.99 3.13
CA ARG A 137 -13.63 -2.26 1.74
C ARG A 137 -14.57 -1.71 0.66
N THR A 138 -15.72 -1.17 1.05
CA THR A 138 -16.69 -0.56 0.13
C THR A 138 -16.48 0.94 -0.04
N ASP A 139 -15.53 1.54 0.68
CA ASP A 139 -15.29 2.97 0.59
C ASP A 139 -14.52 3.27 -0.69
N THR A 140 -15.11 4.12 -1.55
CA THR A 140 -14.44 4.70 -2.71
C THR A 140 -14.10 6.16 -2.42
N GLY A 141 -12.89 6.61 -2.78
CA GLY A 141 -12.48 8.02 -2.61
C GLY A 141 -11.57 8.28 -1.40
N ASP A 142 -11.58 9.51 -0.89
CA ASP A 142 -10.76 9.96 0.25
C ASP A 142 -11.07 9.14 1.51
N GLY A 143 -10.19 8.20 1.88
CA GLY A 143 -10.35 7.32 3.04
C GLY A 143 -10.37 5.81 2.72
N SER A 144 -10.21 5.44 1.45
CA SER A 144 -10.17 4.05 0.96
C SER A 144 -8.81 3.34 1.06
N CYS A 145 -7.74 4.08 1.41
CA CYS A 145 -6.38 3.52 1.41
C CYS A 145 -6.06 2.80 2.71
N GLU A 146 -5.38 1.66 2.61
CA GLU A 146 -4.95 0.87 3.75
C GLU A 146 -3.57 1.32 4.24
N ILE A 147 -3.42 1.59 5.54
CA ILE A 147 -2.09 1.76 6.16
C ILE A 147 -1.70 0.43 6.78
N MET A 148 -0.69 -0.21 6.21
CA MET A 148 -0.31 -1.56 6.59
C MET A 148 1.07 -1.56 7.26
N TYR A 149 1.11 -1.99 8.52
CA TYR A 149 2.35 -2.40 9.18
C TYR A 149 2.73 -3.79 8.69
N VAL A 150 3.77 -3.88 7.87
CA VAL A 150 4.19 -5.10 7.19
C VAL A 150 5.30 -5.79 7.98
N LYS A 151 5.03 -7.01 8.42
CA LYS A 151 5.99 -7.87 9.14
C LYS A 151 6.65 -8.91 8.26
N SER A 152 6.00 -9.30 7.17
CA SER A 152 6.53 -10.30 6.25
C SER A 152 6.16 -9.92 4.83
N VAL A 153 7.12 -10.07 3.92
CA VAL A 153 6.95 -9.86 2.49
C VAL A 153 7.42 -11.12 1.79
N LYS A 154 6.57 -11.68 0.92
CA LYS A 154 6.99 -12.68 -0.06
C LYS A 154 7.05 -12.01 -1.43
N LEU A 155 8.22 -12.06 -2.06
CA LEU A 155 8.44 -11.67 -3.46
C LEU A 155 9.04 -12.88 -4.16
N ASP A 156 8.38 -13.34 -5.21
CA ASP A 156 8.72 -14.59 -5.90
C ASP A 156 8.81 -15.78 -4.92
N THR A 157 9.99 -16.38 -4.79
CA THR A 157 10.30 -17.48 -3.88
C THR A 157 10.86 -17.03 -2.53
N ASN A 158 11.24 -15.76 -2.39
CA ASN A 158 11.91 -15.23 -1.21
C ASN A 158 10.92 -14.68 -0.19
N ILE A 159 11.21 -14.90 1.11
CA ILE A 159 10.44 -14.35 2.23
C ILE A 159 11.36 -13.49 3.10
N TYR A 160 10.94 -12.25 3.32
CA TYR A 160 11.64 -11.25 4.13
C TYR A 160 10.84 -10.98 5.40
N ARG A 161 11.50 -11.06 6.56
CA ARG A 161 10.94 -10.81 7.89
C ARG A 161 11.86 -9.98 8.73
#